data_AF-A0A3C0GE91-F1
#
_entry.id   AF-A0A3C0GE91-F1
#
_cell.length_a   1.000
_cell.length_b   1.000
_cell.length_c   1.000
_cell.angle_alpha   90.00
_cell.angle_beta   90.00
_cell.angle_gamma   90.00
#
_symmetry.space_group_name_H-M   'P 1'
#
loop_
_entity.id
_entity.type
_entity.pdbx_description
1 polymer ?
#
loop_
_entity_poly.entity_id
_entity_poly.type
_entity_poly.pdbx_seq_one_letter_code
_entity_poly.pdbx_strand_id
1 'polypeptide(L)'
;MFDPNKHRKTAARLATLATIKPQEWQIRKPKNSDFIQIYGNSIEDLAIVNMYEQRDGGGTMKEWLIQGKDDETDEKIVQLLNPSQVKSAIVCPCVIAANMQRFIWLAKQPSPFSNRVMEVHNQIKNIIPDAQQQWVKIYWDDSTKSYMLEQPRDPEVLGHPQWPDSDEILNHLKKSFAERIIDSTEHEIVKRTIGLIK
;
A
#
# COMPACT_ATOMS: atom_id res chain seq x y z
N MET A 1 32.16 -7.72 15.89
CA MET A 1 32.20 -8.99 15.13
C MET A 1 30.93 -9.77 15.46
N PHE A 2 30.21 -10.29 14.46
CA PHE A 2 28.98 -11.06 14.65
C PHE A 2 29.28 -12.38 15.40
N ASP A 3 28.59 -12.64 16.51
CA ASP A 3 28.77 -13.86 17.33
C ASP A 3 27.57 -14.81 17.16
N PRO A 4 27.69 -15.84 16.32
CA PRO A 4 26.61 -16.79 16.05
C PRO A 4 26.23 -17.64 17.28
N ASN A 5 27.09 -17.71 18.31
CA ASN A 5 26.82 -18.50 19.50
C ASN A 5 25.85 -17.81 20.47
N LYS A 6 25.61 -16.50 20.32
CA LYS A 6 24.65 -15.74 21.14
C LYS A 6 23.20 -15.91 20.71
N HIS A 7 22.94 -16.44 19.52
CA HIS A 7 21.57 -16.63 19.02
C HIS A 7 21.41 -18.00 18.33
N ARG A 8 21.05 -19.03 19.11
CA ARG A 8 20.78 -20.41 18.66
C ARG A 8 19.76 -20.53 17.50
N LYS A 9 18.97 -19.49 17.20
CA LYS A 9 17.97 -19.46 16.11
C LYS A 9 18.47 -18.80 14.81
N THR A 10 19.67 -18.22 14.79
CA THR A 10 20.13 -17.38 13.67
C THR A 10 20.80 -18.18 12.55
N ALA A 11 21.52 -19.25 12.88
CA ALA A 11 22.19 -20.10 11.88
C ALA A 11 21.20 -20.76 10.90
N ALA A 12 20.06 -21.27 11.39
CA ALA A 12 19.02 -21.88 10.55
C ALA A 12 18.29 -20.87 9.64
N ARG A 13 18.27 -19.59 10.04
CA ARG A 13 17.57 -18.50 9.33
C ARG A 13 18.44 -17.84 8.26
N LEU A 14 19.76 -17.90 8.43
CA LEU A 14 20.74 -17.40 7.45
C LEU A 14 20.84 -18.31 6.22
N ALA A 15 20.67 -19.62 6.38
CA ALA A 15 20.67 -20.58 5.27
C ALA A 15 19.50 -20.41 4.29
N THR A 16 18.45 -19.66 4.67
CA THR A 16 17.24 -19.43 3.85
C THR A 16 17.29 -18.15 3.02
N LEU A 17 18.36 -17.35 3.13
CA LEU A 17 18.45 -16.01 2.50
C LEU A 17 19.08 -15.99 1.10
N ALA A 18 19.33 -17.15 0.50
CA ALA A 18 19.77 -17.25 -0.90
C ALA A 18 18.59 -17.60 -1.80
N THR A 19 17.80 -16.61 -2.18
CA THR A 19 17.07 -16.64 -3.46
C THR A 19 16.62 -15.22 -3.79
N ILE A 20 17.25 -14.63 -4.80
CA ILE A 20 16.75 -13.43 -5.49
C ILE A 20 15.52 -13.89 -6.29
N LYS A 21 14.38 -14.05 -5.61
CA LYS A 21 13.11 -14.08 -6.31
C LYS A 21 12.78 -12.63 -6.67
N PRO A 22 12.25 -12.35 -7.86
CA PRO A 22 11.61 -11.07 -8.13
C PRO A 22 10.57 -10.86 -7.04
N GLN A 23 10.83 -9.93 -6.13
CA GLN A 23 9.95 -9.72 -5.00
C GLN A 23 8.74 -8.99 -5.53
N GLU A 24 7.61 -9.69 -5.59
CA GLU A 24 6.31 -9.06 -5.79
C GLU A 24 6.16 -7.94 -4.75
N TRP A 25 5.76 -6.76 -5.21
CA TRP A 25 5.67 -5.59 -4.34
C TRP A 25 4.50 -5.79 -3.40
N GLN A 26 4.80 -6.06 -2.14
CA GLN A 26 3.76 -6.33 -1.16
C GLN A 26 2.97 -5.07 -0.86
N ILE A 27 1.65 -5.20 -0.72
CA ILE A 27 0.80 -4.13 -0.21
C ILE A 27 0.97 -4.06 1.30
N ARG A 28 1.52 -2.97 1.82
CA ARG A 28 1.74 -2.75 3.25
C ARG A 28 1.90 -1.27 3.59
N LYS A 29 1.74 -0.94 4.87
CA LYS A 29 2.05 0.39 5.40
C LYS A 29 3.57 0.58 5.59
N PRO A 30 4.08 1.83 5.43
CA PRO A 30 5.41 2.21 5.89
C PRO A 30 5.61 1.92 7.38
N LYS A 31 6.88 1.79 7.80
CA LYS A 31 7.27 1.46 9.18
C LYS A 31 8.21 2.53 9.72
N ASN A 32 8.18 2.76 11.03
CA ASN A 32 9.08 3.68 11.73
C ASN A 32 10.56 3.23 11.72
N SER A 33 10.84 1.98 11.32
CA SER A 33 12.19 1.43 11.19
C SER A 33 12.85 1.76 9.85
N ASP A 34 12.07 2.13 8.83
CA ASP A 34 12.53 2.18 7.44
C ASP A 34 12.41 3.59 6.88
N PHE A 35 13.50 4.14 6.35
CA PHE A 35 13.43 5.33 5.48
C PHE A 35 12.96 4.89 4.10
N ILE A 36 11.99 5.64 3.56
CA ILE A 36 11.37 5.37 2.27
C ILE A 36 11.34 6.62 1.39
N GLN A 37 11.23 6.38 0.09
CA GLN A 37 10.76 7.38 -0.87
C GLN A 37 9.56 6.82 -1.64
N ILE A 38 8.68 7.72 -2.06
CA ILE A 38 7.51 7.43 -2.90
C ILE A 38 7.87 7.79 -4.34
N TYR A 39 7.41 6.99 -5.30
CA TYR A 39 7.61 7.26 -6.73
C TYR A 39 6.87 8.53 -7.20
N GLY A 40 7.37 9.16 -8.27
CA GLY A 40 6.77 10.36 -8.86
C GLY A 40 7.38 11.65 -8.33
N ASN A 41 7.08 12.76 -9.00
CA ASN A 41 7.54 14.10 -8.66
C ASN A 41 6.45 14.91 -7.95
N SER A 42 5.18 14.58 -8.18
CA SER A 42 4.05 15.17 -7.50
C SER A 42 2.96 14.14 -7.20
N ILE A 43 2.00 14.50 -6.34
CA ILE A 43 0.92 13.61 -5.94
C ILE A 43 0.01 13.24 -7.12
N GLU A 44 -0.04 14.08 -8.14
CA GLU A 44 -0.78 13.86 -9.39
C GLU A 44 -0.19 12.75 -10.26
N ASP A 45 1.08 12.38 -10.05
CA ASP A 45 1.70 11.22 -10.71
C ASP A 45 1.17 9.88 -10.16
N LEU A 46 0.43 9.91 -9.04
CA LEU A 46 -0.06 8.74 -8.34
C LEU A 46 -1.52 8.44 -8.68
N ALA A 47 -1.81 7.16 -8.89
CA ALA A 47 -3.18 6.72 -9.14
C ALA A 47 -4.02 6.80 -7.87
N ILE A 48 -5.28 7.22 -8.02
CA ILE A 48 -6.31 7.14 -6.99
C ILE A 48 -7.26 6.01 -7.36
N VAL A 49 -7.50 5.09 -6.42
CA VAL A 49 -8.35 3.92 -6.63
C VAL A 49 -9.46 3.86 -5.60
N ASN A 50 -10.59 3.28 -5.98
CA ASN A 50 -11.63 2.88 -5.06
C ASN A 50 -11.34 1.47 -4.55
N MET A 51 -11.61 1.25 -3.27
CA MET A 51 -11.37 -0.04 -2.64
C MET A 51 -12.43 -0.38 -1.60
N TYR A 52 -12.57 -1.67 -1.37
CA TYR A 52 -13.43 -2.25 -0.37
C TYR A 52 -12.62 -3.16 0.56
N GLU A 53 -12.86 -3.06 1.87
CA GLU A 53 -12.19 -3.89 2.86
C GLU A 53 -13.08 -5.05 3.25
N GLN A 54 -12.65 -6.28 2.95
CA GLN A 54 -13.39 -7.49 3.28
C GLN A 54 -12.44 -8.65 3.55
N ARG A 55 -12.90 -9.62 4.34
CA ARG A 55 -12.17 -10.87 4.55
C ARG A 55 -12.10 -11.68 3.26
N ASP A 56 -10.94 -12.28 3.02
CA ASP A 56 -10.82 -13.35 2.04
C ASP A 56 -11.48 -14.65 2.53
N GLY A 57 -11.50 -15.69 1.69
CA GLY A 57 -12.03 -17.01 2.07
C GLY A 57 -11.30 -17.66 3.26
N GLY A 58 -10.11 -17.17 3.62
CA GLY A 58 -9.34 -17.58 4.80
C GLY A 58 -9.63 -16.75 6.06
N GLY A 59 -10.55 -15.78 5.99
CA GLY A 59 -10.92 -14.92 7.11
C GLY A 59 -9.96 -13.76 7.37
N THR A 60 -8.96 -13.52 6.52
CA THR A 60 -8.02 -12.41 6.68
C THR A 60 -8.57 -11.16 6.00
N MET A 61 -8.59 -10.02 6.70
CA MET A 61 -8.99 -8.75 6.09
C MET A 61 -8.04 -8.38 4.94
N LYS A 62 -8.61 -8.10 3.78
CA LYS A 62 -7.90 -7.65 2.57
C LYS A 62 -8.52 -6.37 2.04
N GLU A 63 -7.70 -5.61 1.33
CA GLU A 63 -8.09 -4.45 0.54
C GLU A 63 -8.28 -4.93 -0.91
N TRP A 64 -9.50 -4.78 -1.42
CA TRP A 64 -9.91 -5.16 -2.77
C TRP A 64 -10.13 -3.91 -3.60
N LEU A 65 -9.52 -3.82 -4.78
CA LEU A 65 -9.78 -2.73 -5.71
C LEU A 65 -11.13 -2.92 -6.40
N ILE A 66 -11.84 -1.81 -6.62
CA ILE A 66 -13.03 -1.79 -7.47
C ILE A 66 -12.56 -1.30 -8.84
N GLN A 67 -12.73 -2.14 -9.85
CA GLN A 67 -12.34 -1.84 -11.23
C GLN A 67 -13.20 -2.66 -12.20
N GLY A 68 -14.44 -2.24 -12.34
CA GLY A 68 -15.37 -2.71 -13.34
C GLY A 68 -14.88 -2.41 -14.76
N LYS A 69 -15.50 -3.08 -15.73
CA LYS A 69 -15.21 -2.88 -17.16
C LYS A 69 -15.54 -1.47 -17.68
N ASP A 70 -16.47 -0.78 -17.01
CA ASP A 70 -17.01 0.54 -17.34
C ASP A 70 -17.57 1.20 -16.07
N ASP A 71 -17.78 2.52 -16.13
CA ASP A 71 -18.27 3.33 -15.02
C ASP A 71 -19.64 2.85 -14.50
N GLU A 72 -20.51 2.36 -15.39
CA GLU A 72 -21.83 1.82 -15.01
C GLU A 72 -21.67 0.55 -14.13
N THR A 73 -20.71 -0.30 -14.46
CA THR A 73 -20.38 -1.50 -13.67
C THR A 73 -19.79 -1.10 -12.32
N ASP A 74 -18.91 -0.11 -12.28
CA ASP A 74 -18.35 0.43 -11.04
C ASP A 74 -19.45 0.96 -10.10
N GLU A 75 -20.37 1.76 -10.62
CA GLU A 75 -21.49 2.28 -9.85
C GLU A 75 -22.35 1.15 -9.27
N LYS A 76 -22.68 0.13 -10.07
CA LYS A 76 -23.44 -1.03 -9.60
C LYS A 76 -22.71 -1.80 -8.49
N ILE A 77 -21.41 -2.04 -8.65
CA ILE A 77 -20.58 -2.69 -7.63
C ILE A 77 -20.61 -1.86 -6.34
N VAL A 78 -20.36 -0.56 -6.43
CA VAL A 78 -20.35 0.36 -5.27
C VAL A 78 -21.69 0.36 -4.54
N GLN A 79 -22.82 0.38 -5.26
CA GLN A 79 -24.15 0.32 -4.66
C GLN A 79 -24.37 -0.98 -3.89
N LEU A 80 -23.98 -2.13 -4.47
CA LEU A 80 -24.09 -3.43 -3.82
C LEU A 80 -23.17 -3.57 -2.59
N LEU A 81 -22.01 -2.92 -2.62
CA LEU A 81 -21.04 -2.93 -1.51
C LEU A 81 -21.35 -1.92 -0.41
N ASN A 82 -22.44 -1.16 -0.54
CA ASN A 82 -22.78 0.03 0.26
C ASN A 82 -21.74 1.16 0.08
N PRO A 83 -22.10 2.28 -0.57
CA PRO A 83 -21.18 3.38 -0.85
C PRO A 83 -20.45 3.92 0.39
N SER A 84 -21.09 3.89 1.57
CA SER A 84 -20.50 4.37 2.82
C SER A 84 -19.33 3.52 3.34
N GLN A 85 -19.19 2.28 2.86
CA GLN A 85 -18.12 1.36 3.22
C GLN A 85 -16.97 1.36 2.19
N VAL A 86 -17.20 1.90 1.00
CA VAL A 86 -16.16 2.05 -0.03
C VAL A 86 -15.22 3.18 0.37
N LYS A 87 -13.92 2.92 0.27
CA LYS A 87 -12.85 3.87 0.58
C LYS A 87 -12.10 4.22 -0.70
N SER A 88 -11.38 5.33 -0.68
CA SER A 88 -10.38 5.62 -1.71
C SER A 88 -8.97 5.46 -1.14
N ALA A 89 -7.98 5.18 -1.99
CA ALA A 89 -6.57 5.27 -1.65
C ALA A 89 -5.77 5.87 -2.78
N ILE A 90 -4.73 6.62 -2.41
CA ILE A 90 -3.64 6.95 -3.32
C ILE A 90 -2.71 5.74 -3.33
N VAL A 91 -2.38 5.24 -4.51
CA VAL A 91 -1.47 4.11 -4.70
C VAL A 91 -0.04 4.66 -4.71
N CYS A 92 0.69 4.40 -3.64
CA CYS A 92 2.06 4.88 -3.48
C CYS A 92 3.06 3.72 -3.64
N PRO A 93 3.68 3.55 -4.82
CA PRO A 93 4.94 2.82 -4.93
C PRO A 93 5.98 3.38 -3.97
N CYS A 94 6.59 2.52 -3.15
CA CYS A 94 7.61 2.90 -2.19
C CYS A 94 8.88 2.10 -2.40
N VAL A 95 10.03 2.71 -2.14
CA VAL A 95 11.34 2.05 -2.06
C VAL A 95 11.94 2.27 -0.67
N ILE A 96 12.63 1.27 -0.12
CA ILE A 96 13.32 1.36 1.17
C ILE A 96 14.81 1.62 0.97
N ALA A 97 15.36 2.64 1.64
CA ALA A 97 16.77 3.00 1.53
C ALA A 97 17.73 1.86 1.92
N ALA A 98 17.39 1.07 2.96
CA ALA A 98 18.30 0.08 3.52
C ALA A 98 18.64 -1.09 2.59
N ASN A 99 17.75 -1.43 1.64
CA ASN A 99 17.91 -2.63 0.81
C ASN A 99 17.28 -2.52 -0.59
N MET A 100 16.78 -1.34 -0.95
CA MET A 100 16.08 -1.06 -2.20
C MET A 100 14.87 -1.98 -2.46
N GLN A 101 14.33 -2.62 -1.41
CA GLN A 101 13.08 -3.35 -1.52
C GLN A 101 11.95 -2.38 -1.78
N ARG A 102 11.05 -2.80 -2.67
CA ARG A 102 9.91 -2.01 -3.09
C ARG A 102 8.62 -2.65 -2.62
N PHE A 103 7.64 -1.80 -2.34
CA PHE A 103 6.33 -2.20 -1.84
C PHE A 103 5.29 -1.17 -2.27
N ILE A 104 4.01 -1.50 -2.08
CA ILE A 104 2.91 -0.60 -2.39
C ILE A 104 2.26 -0.18 -1.07
N TRP A 105 2.16 1.11 -0.85
CA TRP A 105 1.34 1.66 0.22
C TRP A 105 0.02 2.17 -0.34
N LEU A 106 -1.10 1.62 0.15
CA LEU A 106 -2.42 2.19 -0.07
C LEU A 106 -2.67 3.29 0.98
N ALA A 107 -2.36 4.52 0.58
CA ALA A 107 -2.50 5.72 1.39
C ALA A 107 -3.99 6.12 1.45
N LYS A 108 -4.71 5.61 2.47
CA LYS A 108 -6.17 5.71 2.62
C LYS A 108 -6.65 7.16 2.61
N GLN A 109 -7.71 7.39 1.85
CA GLN A 109 -8.40 8.66 1.64
C GLN A 109 -9.88 8.54 2.05
N PRO A 110 -10.59 9.67 2.19
CA PRO A 110 -12.03 9.64 2.44
C PRO A 110 -12.73 8.84 1.34
N SER A 111 -13.88 8.26 1.67
CA SER A 111 -14.78 7.72 0.65
C SER A 111 -15.16 8.83 -0.33
N PRO A 112 -15.12 8.59 -1.65
CA PRO A 112 -15.61 9.57 -2.62
C PRO A 112 -17.14 9.74 -2.53
N PHE A 113 -17.82 8.82 -1.83
CA PHE A 113 -19.27 8.81 -1.63
C PHE A 113 -19.68 9.36 -0.25
N SER A 114 -18.73 9.90 0.52
CA SER A 114 -19.00 10.50 1.83
C SER A 114 -18.37 11.89 1.95
N ASN A 115 -19.11 12.82 2.54
CA ASN A 115 -18.58 14.15 2.88
C ASN A 115 -17.69 14.14 4.13
N ARG A 116 -17.51 12.98 4.78
CA ARG A 116 -16.73 12.88 6.01
C ARG A 116 -15.23 12.82 5.71
N VAL A 117 -14.56 13.96 5.85
CA VAL A 117 -13.10 14.05 5.81
C VAL A 117 -12.55 13.99 7.24
N MET A 118 -11.67 13.04 7.51
CA MET A 118 -10.91 12.98 8.76
C MET A 118 -9.56 13.67 8.56
N GLU A 119 -9.05 14.32 9.61
CA GLU A 119 -7.77 15.03 9.58
C GLU A 119 -6.60 14.14 9.12
N VAL A 120 -6.61 12.86 9.52
CA VAL A 120 -5.62 11.86 9.11
C VAL A 120 -5.48 11.73 7.59
N HIS A 121 -6.57 11.91 6.83
CA HIS A 121 -6.52 11.84 5.38
C HIS A 121 -5.75 13.02 4.78
N ASN A 122 -5.91 14.20 5.36
CA ASN A 122 -5.16 15.41 4.97
C ASN A 122 -3.68 15.27 5.35
N GLN A 123 -3.39 14.74 6.55
CA GLN A 123 -2.02 14.44 6.96
C GLN A 123 -1.32 13.53 5.94
N ILE A 124 -1.98 12.44 5.52
CA ILE A 124 -1.45 11.52 4.50
C ILE A 124 -1.18 12.26 3.18
N LYS A 125 -2.10 13.10 2.70
CA LYS A 125 -1.90 13.88 1.46
C LYS A 125 -0.71 14.83 1.56
N ASN A 126 -0.52 15.44 2.73
CA ASN A 126 0.53 16.44 2.93
C ASN A 126 1.93 15.83 3.02
N ILE A 127 2.06 14.59 3.53
CA ILE A 127 3.37 13.92 3.67
C ILE A 127 3.86 13.23 2.39
N ILE A 128 2.96 12.91 1.45
CA ILE A 128 3.33 12.23 0.20
C ILE A 128 4.31 13.08 -0.63
N PRO A 129 4.07 14.38 -0.88
CA PRO A 129 5.02 15.22 -1.61
C PRO A 129 6.41 15.26 -0.96
N ASP A 130 6.49 15.39 0.35
CA ASP A 130 7.77 15.35 1.07
C ASP A 130 8.49 14.02 0.82
N ALA A 131 7.77 12.91 0.88
CA ALA A 131 8.30 11.57 0.64
C ALA A 131 8.62 11.27 -0.83
N GLN A 132 8.12 12.04 -1.78
CA GLN A 132 8.54 11.98 -3.19
C GLN A 132 9.89 12.68 -3.37
N GLN A 133 10.11 13.78 -2.65
CA GLN A 133 11.30 14.61 -2.80
C GLN A 133 12.51 14.15 -1.98
N GLN A 134 12.29 13.49 -0.84
CA GLN A 134 13.39 13.07 0.04
C GLN A 134 13.10 11.76 0.78
N TRP A 135 14.16 11.14 1.29
CA TRP A 135 14.04 10.02 2.21
C TRP A 135 13.36 10.44 3.50
N VAL A 136 12.31 9.72 3.90
CA VAL A 136 11.58 9.98 5.14
C VAL A 136 11.14 8.68 5.79
N LYS A 137 10.97 8.68 7.11
CA LYS A 137 10.12 7.70 7.78
C LYS A 137 8.71 8.22 7.83
N ILE A 138 7.76 7.35 7.51
CA ILE A 138 6.33 7.61 7.68
C ILE A 138 5.78 6.53 8.60
N TYR A 139 5.07 6.92 9.64
CA TYR A 139 4.35 5.98 10.49
C TYR A 139 3.22 6.66 11.26
N TRP A 140 2.23 5.87 11.65
CA TRP A 140 1.19 6.32 12.56
C TRP A 140 1.72 6.24 14.00
N ASP A 141 1.67 7.35 14.73
CA ASP A 141 1.95 7.36 16.15
C ASP A 141 0.65 7.24 16.95
N ASP A 142 0.52 6.15 17.72
CA ASP A 142 -0.69 5.89 18.50
C ASP A 142 -0.88 6.86 19.67
N SER A 143 0.21 7.49 20.14
CA SER A 143 0.16 8.42 21.27
C SER A 143 -0.44 9.77 20.86
N THR A 144 0.01 10.32 19.74
CA THR A 144 -0.52 11.58 19.18
C THR A 144 -1.72 11.37 18.27
N LYS A 145 -1.99 10.12 17.84
CA LYS A 145 -3.01 9.77 16.84
C LYS A 145 -2.83 10.58 15.55
N SER A 146 -1.59 10.64 15.07
CA SER A 146 -1.22 11.35 13.84
C SER A 146 -0.18 10.58 13.04
N TYR A 147 -0.07 10.89 11.74
CA TYR A 147 1.11 10.47 10.99
C TYR A 147 2.31 11.33 11.39
N MET A 148 3.43 10.67 11.60
CA MET A 148 4.73 11.27 11.82
C MET A 148 5.55 11.18 10.54
N LEU A 149 6.29 12.25 10.28
CA LEU A 149 7.30 12.31 9.24
C LEU A 149 8.63 12.63 9.90
N GLU A 150 9.62 11.75 9.74
CA GLU A 150 10.98 11.98 10.24
C GLU A 150 11.98 11.95 9.09
N GLN A 151 12.81 12.99 9.01
CA GLN A 151 13.92 13.03 8.07
C GLN A 151 15.13 12.25 8.62
N PRO A 152 15.97 11.68 7.75
CA PRO A 152 17.24 11.11 8.16
C PRO A 152 18.14 12.21 8.71
N ARG A 153 18.98 11.85 9.68
CA ARG A 153 19.99 12.77 10.24
C ARG A 153 21.03 13.18 9.20
N ASP A 154 21.33 12.27 8.29
CA ASP A 154 22.26 12.47 7.18
C ASP A 154 21.66 11.81 5.92
N PRO A 155 20.94 12.58 5.08
CA PRO A 155 20.30 12.06 3.87
C PRO A 155 21.31 11.55 2.83
N GLU A 156 22.53 12.12 2.79
CA GLU A 156 23.53 11.79 1.75
C GLU A 156 23.99 10.34 1.87
N VAL A 157 24.09 9.82 3.10
CA VAL A 157 24.46 8.42 3.38
C VAL A 157 23.46 7.41 2.81
N LEU A 158 22.20 7.82 2.60
CA LEU A 158 21.16 6.96 2.03
C LEU A 158 21.21 6.89 0.50
N GLY A 159 21.98 7.75 -0.15
CA GLY A 159 22.11 7.82 -1.60
C GLY A 159 20.82 8.24 -2.30
N HIS A 160 20.69 7.88 -3.57
CA HIS A 160 19.52 8.19 -4.40
C HIS A 160 18.62 6.97 -4.61
N PRO A 161 17.30 7.15 -4.72
CA PRO A 161 16.39 6.06 -4.99
C PRO A 161 16.66 5.51 -6.39
N GLN A 162 16.57 4.19 -6.53
CA GLN A 162 16.61 3.55 -7.84
C GLN A 162 15.21 3.06 -8.19
N TRP A 163 14.58 3.77 -9.12
CA TRP A 163 13.29 3.39 -9.66
C TRP A 163 13.45 2.62 -10.97
N PRO A 164 12.67 1.56 -11.18
CA PRO A 164 12.53 0.97 -12.51
C PRO A 164 11.71 1.92 -13.41
N ASP A 165 11.61 1.61 -14.69
CA ASP A 165 10.78 2.38 -15.61
C ASP A 165 9.28 2.26 -15.28
N SER A 166 8.49 3.17 -15.84
CA SER A 166 7.05 3.25 -15.59
C SER A 166 6.28 1.98 -15.97
N ASP A 167 6.73 1.26 -17.00
CA ASP A 167 6.06 0.04 -17.47
C ASP A 167 6.32 -1.12 -16.51
N GLU A 168 7.53 -1.22 -15.96
CA GLU A 168 7.87 -2.19 -14.92
C GLU A 168 7.10 -1.90 -13.62
N ILE A 169 6.97 -0.63 -13.22
CA ILE A 169 6.13 -0.23 -12.08
C ILE A 169 4.68 -0.66 -12.30
N LEU A 170 4.12 -0.36 -13.47
CA LEU A 170 2.76 -0.76 -13.83
C LEU A 170 2.58 -2.27 -13.80
N ASN A 171 3.56 -3.03 -14.29
CA ASN A 171 3.54 -4.49 -14.25
C ASN A 171 3.58 -5.03 -12.81
N HIS A 172 4.34 -4.40 -11.91
CA HIS A 172 4.33 -4.75 -10.50
C HIS A 172 2.99 -4.43 -9.83
N LEU A 173 2.40 -3.27 -10.10
CA LEU A 173 1.06 -2.91 -9.62
C LEU A 173 0.03 -3.95 -10.07
N LYS A 174 -0.02 -4.28 -11.37
CA LYS A 174 -0.94 -5.30 -11.91
C LYS A 174 -0.78 -6.65 -11.21
N LYS A 175 0.46 -7.10 -10.99
CA LYS A 175 0.72 -8.37 -10.29
C LYS A 175 0.24 -8.33 -8.84
N SER A 176 0.56 -7.27 -8.09
CA SER A 176 0.19 -7.12 -6.69
C SER A 176 -1.32 -7.05 -6.43
N PHE A 177 -2.11 -6.66 -7.43
CA PHE A 177 -3.56 -6.58 -7.37
C PHE A 177 -4.31 -7.68 -8.13
N ALA A 178 -3.63 -8.56 -8.87
CA ALA A 178 -4.26 -9.50 -9.82
C ALA A 178 -5.38 -10.35 -9.19
N GLU A 179 -5.24 -10.75 -7.93
CA GLU A 179 -6.22 -11.57 -7.20
C GLU A 179 -7.11 -10.74 -6.25
N ARG A 180 -7.08 -9.41 -6.36
CA ARG A 180 -7.76 -8.47 -5.45
C ARG A 180 -8.51 -7.38 -6.19
N ILE A 181 -9.10 -7.71 -7.34
CA ILE A 181 -9.91 -6.80 -8.14
C ILE A 181 -11.34 -7.32 -8.18
N ILE A 182 -12.29 -6.45 -7.78
CA ILE A 182 -13.72 -6.63 -7.94
C ILE A 182 -14.09 -5.96 -9.26
N ASP A 183 -14.33 -6.77 -10.28
CA ASP A 183 -14.57 -6.35 -11.67
C ASP A 183 -16.03 -6.45 -12.12
N SER A 184 -16.88 -7.06 -11.30
CA SER A 184 -18.26 -7.39 -11.66
C SER A 184 -19.16 -7.51 -10.44
N THR A 185 -20.47 -7.38 -10.66
CA THR A 185 -21.50 -7.62 -9.63
C THR A 185 -21.58 -9.09 -9.22
N GLU A 186 -21.05 -9.98 -10.05
CA GLU A 186 -21.02 -11.43 -9.83
C GLU A 186 -19.78 -11.88 -9.04
N HIS A 187 -18.87 -10.96 -8.73
CA HIS A 187 -17.65 -11.24 -7.98
C HIS A 187 -17.97 -11.80 -6.58
N GLU A 188 -17.15 -12.73 -6.10
CA GLU A 188 -17.31 -13.41 -4.81
C GLU A 188 -17.53 -12.44 -3.65
N ILE A 189 -16.73 -11.38 -3.59
CA ILE A 189 -16.83 -10.37 -2.53
C ILE A 189 -18.16 -9.62 -2.57
N VAL A 190 -18.68 -9.30 -3.77
CA VAL A 190 -20.00 -8.68 -3.89
C VAL A 190 -21.06 -9.63 -3.37
N LYS A 191 -21.07 -10.88 -3.88
CA LYS A 191 -22.01 -11.93 -3.47
C LYS A 191 -22.00 -12.19 -1.97
N ARG A 192 -20.83 -12.24 -1.33
CA ARG A 192 -20.70 -12.38 0.13
C ARG A 192 -21.31 -11.18 0.87
N THR A 193 -20.95 -9.97 0.44
CA THR A 193 -21.42 -8.73 1.10
C THR A 193 -22.94 -8.61 1.07
N ILE A 194 -23.60 -9.04 -0.01
CA ILE A 194 -25.06 -9.01 -0.13
C ILE A 194 -25.76 -10.32 0.31
N GLY A 195 -25.01 -11.30 0.85
CA GLY A 195 -25.56 -12.52 1.43
C GLY A 195 -26.01 -13.60 0.44
N LEU A 196 -25.50 -13.62 -0.79
CA LEU A 196 -25.77 -14.69 -1.77
C LEU A 196 -24.89 -15.93 -1.57
N ILE A 197 -23.72 -15.78 -0.92
CA ILE A 197 -22.80 -16.88 -0.58
C ILE A 197 -22.14 -16.63 0.79
N LYS A 198 -21.49 -17.66 1.34
CA LYS A 198 -20.74 -17.62 2.60
C LYS A 198 -19.31 -17.12 2.43
#